data_AF-A0A7S2UVK2-F1
#
_entry.id   AF-A0A7S2UVK2-F1
#
_cell.length_a   1.000
_cell.length_b   1.000
_cell.length_c   1.000
_cell.angle_alpha   90.00
_cell.angle_beta   90.00
_cell.angle_gamma   90.00
#
_symmetry.space_group_name_H-M   'P 1'
#
loop_
_entity.id
_entity.type
_entity.pdbx_description
1 polymer ?
#
loop_
_entity_poly.entity_id
_entity_poly.type
_entity_poly.pdbx_seq_one_letter_code
_entity_poly.pdbx_strand_id
1 'polypeptide(L)'
;EKSGTVEEQRARLTASMVQDAIKAAPKKQLKIFGNGHRRKLQEMWGIAHTFGVPLEDEVAAQGDCGTPYALQFPHSNTAAVYQDLANTVVREVSKLKFKDDTRPEITYNDDTNLVEINKGEESINPKELRLKCRCAACVEEMTGRQIVREEDISDDVKPTLITGLGNYAVAMDWSDGHKSLYPYSSFVKSFQNTKPRPNIEEEAVLQ
;
A
#
# COMPACT_ATOMS: atom_id res chain seq x y z
N GLU A 1 23.80 -56.53 4.24
CA GLU A 1 24.89 -55.75 4.85
C GLU A 1 24.87 -54.33 4.33
N LYS A 2 24.55 -53.34 5.16
CA LYS A 2 24.74 -51.92 4.83
C LYS A 2 25.62 -51.29 5.90
N SER A 3 26.85 -51.78 6.01
CA SER A 3 27.88 -51.17 6.84
C SER A 3 28.55 -50.08 6.01
N GLY A 4 27.90 -48.91 5.88
CA GLY A 4 28.60 -47.71 5.41
C GLY A 4 29.77 -47.40 6.34
N THR A 5 30.86 -46.91 5.78
CA THR A 5 32.08 -46.63 6.53
C THR A 5 31.81 -45.67 7.71
N VAL A 6 32.58 -45.77 8.80
CA VAL A 6 32.42 -44.91 9.99
C VAL A 6 32.46 -43.43 9.63
N GLU A 7 33.19 -43.08 8.57
CA GLU A 7 33.31 -41.74 8.02
C GLU A 7 32.03 -41.28 7.30
N GLU A 8 31.39 -42.14 6.51
CA GLU A 8 30.06 -41.89 5.93
C GLU A 8 28.96 -41.78 6.99
N GLN A 9 29.01 -42.61 8.03
CA GLN A 9 28.07 -42.56 9.14
C GLN A 9 28.21 -41.24 9.91
N ARG A 10 29.45 -40.79 10.18
CA ARG A 10 29.73 -39.49 10.78
C ARG A 10 29.24 -38.34 9.91
N ALA A 11 29.55 -38.34 8.61
CA ALA A 11 29.12 -37.29 7.68
C ALA A 11 27.59 -37.16 7.63
N ARG A 12 26.86 -38.29 7.61
CA ARG A 12 25.39 -38.31 7.66
C ARG A 12 24.85 -37.74 8.98
N LEU A 13 25.46 -38.12 10.10
CA LEU A 13 25.07 -37.61 11.42
C LEU A 13 25.29 -36.09 11.49
N THR A 14 26.43 -35.61 11.01
CA THR A 14 26.75 -34.18 10.98
C THR A 14 25.79 -33.39 10.09
N ALA A 15 25.46 -33.90 8.89
CA ALA A 15 24.48 -33.28 8.01
C ALA A 15 23.07 -33.20 8.63
N SER A 16 22.64 -34.26 9.32
CA SER A 16 21.37 -34.28 10.06
C SER A 16 21.37 -33.24 11.18
N MET A 17 22.42 -33.20 12.00
CA MET A 17 22.53 -32.25 13.11
C MET A 17 22.54 -30.80 12.62
N VAL A 18 23.18 -30.52 11.48
CA VAL A 18 23.15 -29.19 10.85
C VAL A 18 21.75 -28.84 10.37
N GLN A 19 21.02 -29.76 9.73
CA GLN A 19 19.62 -29.54 9.33
C GLN A 19 18.71 -29.31 10.54
N ASP A 20 18.88 -30.07 11.61
CA ASP A 20 18.10 -29.93 12.83
C ASP A 20 18.41 -28.61 13.54
N ALA A 21 19.67 -28.17 13.55
CA ALA A 21 20.07 -26.87 14.07
C ALA A 21 19.52 -25.71 13.22
N ILE A 22 19.49 -25.84 11.89
CA ILE A 22 18.88 -24.84 10.99
C ILE A 22 17.37 -24.78 11.20
N LYS A 23 16.68 -25.91 11.38
CA LYS A 23 15.25 -25.96 11.68
C LYS A 23 14.91 -25.41 13.08
N ALA A 24 15.77 -25.64 14.06
CA ALA A 24 15.61 -25.17 15.43
C ALA A 24 16.04 -23.72 15.64
N ALA A 25 16.81 -23.14 14.70
CA ALA A 25 17.21 -21.74 14.77
C ALA A 25 15.96 -20.85 14.70
N PRO A 26 15.80 -19.88 15.62
CA PRO A 26 14.68 -18.97 15.57
C PRO A 26 14.73 -18.18 14.25
N LYS A 27 13.71 -18.37 13.40
CA LYS A 27 13.52 -17.60 12.16
C LYS A 27 13.21 -16.14 12.52
N LYS A 28 14.24 -15.37 12.89
CA LYS A 28 14.12 -13.92 13.08
C LYS A 28 13.85 -13.30 11.71
N GLN A 29 12.76 -12.56 11.58
CA GLN A 29 12.43 -11.85 10.35
C GLN A 29 13.57 -10.89 9.99
N LEU A 30 14.23 -11.15 8.86
CA LEU A 30 15.31 -10.32 8.35
C LEU A 30 14.75 -9.28 7.38
N LYS A 31 14.95 -8.01 7.72
CA LYS A 31 14.53 -6.87 6.90
C LYS A 31 15.66 -6.47 5.95
N ILE A 32 15.91 -7.29 4.93
CA ILE A 32 17.03 -7.10 3.98
C ILE A 32 16.96 -5.78 3.19
N PHE A 33 15.76 -5.20 3.05
CA PHE A 33 15.53 -3.89 2.43
C PHE A 33 15.08 -2.82 3.44
N GLY A 34 15.39 -3.01 4.72
CA GLY A 34 14.96 -2.12 5.81
C GLY A 34 13.47 -2.23 6.13
N ASN A 35 12.93 -1.24 6.85
CA ASN A 35 11.55 -1.26 7.34
C ASN A 35 10.47 -1.07 6.26
N GLY A 36 10.87 -0.74 5.03
CA GLY A 36 9.95 -0.43 3.93
C GLY A 36 9.23 0.91 4.10
N HIS A 37 8.50 1.34 3.05
CA HIS A 37 7.82 2.64 3.00
C HIS A 37 6.29 2.52 3.03
N ARG A 38 5.75 1.41 3.55
CA ARG A 38 4.31 1.10 3.52
C ARG A 38 3.45 2.25 4.04
N ARG A 39 3.73 2.72 5.27
CA ARG A 39 3.01 3.84 5.90
C ARG A 39 3.07 5.11 5.06
N LYS A 40 4.26 5.45 4.56
CA LYS A 40 4.47 6.61 3.68
C LYS A 40 3.62 6.51 2.41
N LEU A 41 3.55 5.34 1.78
CA LEU A 41 2.72 5.12 0.58
C LEU A 41 1.22 5.22 0.89
N GLN A 42 0.77 4.72 2.04
CA GLN A 42 -0.62 4.87 2.48
C GLN A 42 -0.98 6.35 2.68
N GLU A 43 -0.10 7.11 3.33
CA GLU A 43 -0.31 8.54 3.58
C GLU A 43 -0.27 9.39 2.30
N MET A 44 0.68 9.12 1.40
CA MET A 44 0.82 9.88 0.15
C MET A 44 -0.30 9.58 -0.85
N TRP A 45 -0.69 8.31 -0.97
CA TRP A 45 -1.59 7.85 -2.04
C TRP A 45 -2.99 7.46 -1.54
N GLY A 46 -3.26 7.61 -0.24
CA GLY A 46 -4.56 7.28 0.36
C GLY A 46 -4.93 5.79 0.25
N ILE A 47 -3.96 4.92 -0.02
CA ILE A 47 -4.16 3.48 -0.16
C ILE A 47 -4.43 2.93 1.24
N ALA A 48 -5.70 2.69 1.57
CA ALA A 48 -6.10 2.27 2.91
C ALA A 48 -5.47 0.93 3.30
N HIS A 49 -5.63 -0.08 2.46
CA HIS A 49 -5.27 -1.46 2.78
C HIS A 49 -3.94 -1.84 2.14
N THR A 50 -2.95 -2.15 2.97
CA THR A 50 -1.63 -2.60 2.52
C THR A 50 -1.19 -3.81 3.31
N PHE A 51 -0.64 -4.80 2.60
CA PHE A 51 -0.27 -6.09 3.17
C PHE A 51 1.22 -6.34 2.95
N GLY A 52 1.86 -7.03 3.89
CA GLY A 52 3.26 -7.42 3.79
C GLY A 52 3.39 -8.92 3.78
N VAL A 53 3.78 -9.48 2.65
CA VAL A 53 4.10 -10.89 2.55
C VAL A 53 5.61 -11.05 2.81
N PRO A 54 6.02 -11.86 3.80
CA PRO A 54 7.44 -12.10 4.05
C PRO A 54 8.05 -12.88 2.88
N LEU A 55 9.36 -12.70 2.68
CA LEU A 55 10.12 -13.49 1.72
C LEU A 55 10.40 -14.85 2.35
N GLU A 56 9.66 -15.86 1.92
CA GLU A 56 9.79 -17.26 2.36
C GLU A 56 10.00 -18.16 1.14
N ASP A 57 10.99 -19.04 1.20
CA ASP A 57 11.29 -20.00 0.13
C ASP A 57 10.10 -20.90 -0.16
N GLU A 58 9.35 -21.24 0.90
CA GLU A 58 8.16 -22.06 0.82
C GLU A 58 7.06 -21.39 -0.04
N VAL A 59 6.95 -20.05 -0.05
CA VAL A 59 6.00 -19.31 -0.91
C VAL A 59 6.35 -19.49 -2.38
N ALA A 60 7.63 -19.33 -2.74
CA ALA A 60 8.10 -19.52 -4.10
C ALA A 60 7.91 -20.98 -4.56
N ALA A 61 8.31 -21.94 -3.72
CA ALA A 61 8.18 -23.36 -4.02
C ALA A 61 6.72 -23.80 -4.24
N GLN A 62 5.77 -23.20 -3.51
CA GLN A 62 4.35 -23.45 -3.71
C GLN A 62 3.80 -22.84 -5.03
N GLY A 63 4.36 -21.72 -5.47
CA GLY A 63 4.08 -21.16 -6.80
C GLY A 63 4.49 -22.12 -7.93
N ASP A 64 5.64 -22.78 -7.79
CA ASP A 64 6.17 -23.70 -8.79
C ASP A 64 5.47 -25.07 -8.81
N CYS A 65 5.06 -25.59 -7.64
CA CYS A 65 4.43 -26.91 -7.54
C CYS A 65 2.92 -26.90 -7.83
N GLY A 66 2.29 -25.71 -7.86
CA GLY A 66 0.87 -25.53 -8.19
C GLY A 66 -0.09 -25.72 -7.01
N THR A 67 0.40 -26.09 -5.82
CA THR A 67 -0.42 -26.13 -4.59
C THR A 67 -0.37 -24.75 -3.90
N PRO A 68 -1.51 -24.05 -3.71
CA PRO A 68 -1.50 -22.75 -3.04
C PRO A 68 -0.89 -22.79 -1.64
N TYR A 69 -0.02 -21.83 -1.33
CA TYR A 69 0.67 -21.73 -0.05
C TYR A 69 -0.26 -21.80 1.17
N ALA A 70 -1.37 -21.07 1.13
CA ALA A 70 -2.34 -21.05 2.23
C ALA A 70 -3.01 -22.41 2.51
N LEU A 71 -3.05 -23.32 1.52
CA LEU A 71 -3.56 -24.69 1.71
C LEU A 71 -2.50 -25.62 2.29
N GLN A 72 -1.26 -25.49 1.84
CA GLN A 72 -0.15 -26.32 2.33
C GLN A 72 0.27 -25.94 3.76
N PHE A 73 0.20 -24.65 4.12
CA PHE A 73 0.63 -24.12 5.42
C PHE A 73 -0.46 -23.24 6.08
N PRO A 74 -1.63 -23.80 6.42
CA PRO A 74 -2.82 -23.02 6.81
C PRO A 74 -2.68 -22.24 8.12
N HIS A 75 -1.76 -22.64 9.01
CA HIS A 75 -1.53 -22.01 10.31
C HIS A 75 -0.28 -21.11 10.34
N SER A 76 0.31 -20.81 9.19
CA SER A 76 1.47 -19.92 9.09
C SER A 76 1.08 -18.44 9.15
N ASN A 77 2.03 -17.59 9.56
CA ASN A 77 1.84 -16.14 9.54
C ASN A 77 1.56 -15.61 8.12
N THR A 78 2.23 -16.19 7.12
CA THR A 78 2.02 -15.83 5.71
C THR A 78 0.62 -16.20 5.23
N ALA A 79 0.08 -17.36 5.63
CA ALA A 79 -1.31 -17.72 5.33
C ALA A 79 -2.30 -16.76 6.00
N ALA A 80 -2.01 -16.28 7.22
CA ALA A 80 -2.83 -15.26 7.88
C ALA A 80 -2.86 -13.93 7.08
N VAL A 81 -1.72 -13.49 6.52
CA VAL A 81 -1.67 -12.30 5.65
C VAL A 81 -2.54 -12.48 4.40
N TYR A 82 -2.50 -13.66 3.76
CA TYR A 82 -3.36 -13.95 2.60
C TYR A 82 -4.85 -13.98 2.99
N GLN A 83 -5.18 -14.54 4.14
CA GLN A 83 -6.55 -14.55 4.65
C GLN A 83 -7.06 -13.13 4.93
N ASP A 84 -6.23 -12.27 5.53
CA ASP A 84 -6.56 -10.88 5.80
C ASP A 84 -6.75 -10.06 4.51
N LEU A 85 -5.91 -10.32 3.49
CA LEU A 85 -6.08 -9.76 2.16
C LEU A 85 -7.44 -10.18 1.58
N ALA A 86 -7.74 -11.49 1.55
CA ALA A 86 -8.99 -12.00 1.01
C ALA A 86 -10.22 -11.44 1.74
N ASN A 87 -10.20 -11.45 3.08
CA ASN A 87 -11.27 -10.87 3.91
C ASN A 87 -11.46 -9.38 3.62
N THR A 88 -10.37 -8.66 3.37
CA THR A 88 -10.42 -7.23 3.02
C THR A 88 -11.03 -7.01 1.64
N VAL A 89 -10.64 -7.79 0.63
CA VAL A 89 -11.25 -7.71 -0.70
C VAL A 89 -12.76 -7.97 -0.62
N VAL A 90 -13.19 -9.04 0.07
CA VAL A 90 -14.61 -9.37 0.25
C VAL A 90 -15.38 -8.21 0.89
N ARG A 91 -14.80 -7.60 1.94
CA ARG A 91 -15.39 -6.45 2.63
C ARG A 91 -15.51 -5.22 1.72
N GLU A 92 -14.45 -4.88 0.98
CA GLU A 92 -14.49 -3.72 0.08
C GLU A 92 -15.47 -3.93 -1.08
N VAL A 93 -15.49 -5.11 -1.70
CA VAL A 93 -16.49 -5.47 -2.72
C VAL A 93 -17.91 -5.38 -2.16
N SER A 94 -18.13 -5.83 -0.93
CA SER A 94 -19.43 -5.72 -0.27
C SER A 94 -19.84 -4.26 -0.05
N LYS A 95 -18.91 -3.40 0.41
CA LYS A 95 -19.18 -1.96 0.55
C LYS A 95 -19.56 -1.34 -0.78
N LEU A 96 -18.85 -1.67 -1.86
CA LEU A 96 -19.16 -1.17 -3.21
C LEU A 96 -20.53 -1.61 -3.71
N LYS A 97 -20.97 -2.83 -3.36
CA LYS A 97 -22.25 -3.37 -3.80
C LYS A 97 -23.44 -2.80 -3.02
N PHE A 98 -23.27 -2.51 -1.73
CA PHE A 98 -24.38 -2.21 -0.82
C PHE A 98 -24.39 -0.79 -0.24
N LYS A 99 -23.33 0.00 -0.42
CA LYS A 99 -23.29 1.42 -0.05
C LYS A 99 -23.68 2.25 -1.28
N ASP A 100 -24.47 3.31 -1.07
CA ASP A 100 -24.69 4.31 -2.11
C ASP A 100 -23.35 4.85 -2.64
N ASP A 101 -23.31 5.28 -3.90
CA ASP A 101 -22.11 5.82 -4.53
C ASP A 101 -21.65 7.09 -3.78
N THR A 102 -20.81 6.91 -2.76
CA THR A 102 -20.24 7.99 -1.96
C THR A 102 -18.96 8.55 -2.60
N ARG A 103 -18.75 8.34 -3.90
CA ARG A 103 -17.61 8.91 -4.62
C ARG A 103 -17.81 10.43 -4.72
N PRO A 104 -16.84 11.22 -4.26
CA PRO A 104 -16.91 12.66 -4.42
C PRO A 104 -16.98 13.06 -5.89
N GLU A 105 -17.97 13.87 -6.25
CA GLU A 105 -18.06 14.48 -7.57
C GLU A 105 -17.15 15.71 -7.58
N ILE A 106 -16.18 15.75 -8.50
CA ILE A 106 -15.21 16.85 -8.58
C ILE A 106 -15.41 17.59 -9.90
N THR A 107 -15.70 18.88 -9.81
CA THR A 107 -15.89 19.78 -10.96
C THR A 107 -15.02 21.02 -10.79
N TYR A 108 -14.80 21.74 -11.88
CA TYR A 108 -14.13 23.04 -11.84
C TYR A 108 -15.08 24.10 -12.40
N ASN A 109 -15.18 25.20 -11.68
CA ASN A 109 -16.05 26.32 -12.01
C ASN A 109 -15.18 27.49 -12.51
N ASP A 110 -15.26 27.80 -13.81
CA ASP A 110 -14.49 28.87 -14.44
C ASP A 110 -14.88 30.28 -13.93
N ASP A 111 -16.14 30.49 -13.49
CA ASP A 111 -16.61 31.81 -13.04
C ASP A 111 -16.06 32.16 -11.65
N THR A 112 -15.96 31.16 -10.77
CA THR A 112 -15.45 31.34 -9.40
C THR A 112 -13.96 31.01 -9.27
N ASN A 113 -13.37 30.38 -10.29
CA ASN A 113 -12.01 29.82 -10.27
C ASN A 113 -11.79 28.87 -9.07
N LEU A 114 -12.76 28.00 -8.81
CA LEU A 114 -12.72 27.03 -7.72
C LEU A 114 -12.92 25.60 -8.23
N VAL A 115 -12.21 24.67 -7.58
CA VAL A 115 -12.53 23.24 -7.69
C VAL A 115 -13.64 22.94 -6.70
N GLU A 116 -14.80 22.55 -7.20
CA GLU A 116 -16.00 22.25 -6.45
C GLU A 116 -16.09 20.74 -6.21
N ILE A 117 -16.55 20.37 -5.01
CA ILE A 117 -16.73 19.00 -4.57
C ILE A 117 -18.21 18.82 -4.22
N ASN A 118 -18.81 17.72 -4.69
CA ASN A 118 -20.23 17.39 -4.48
C ASN A 118 -21.15 18.56 -4.80
N LYS A 119 -21.00 19.16 -6.00
CA LYS A 119 -21.81 20.29 -6.46
C LYS A 119 -21.70 21.54 -5.56
N GLY A 120 -20.50 21.78 -5.02
CA GLY A 120 -20.17 22.99 -4.27
C GLY A 120 -20.43 22.92 -2.77
N GLU A 121 -20.73 21.73 -2.21
CA GLU A 121 -20.77 21.54 -0.75
C GLU A 121 -19.42 21.85 -0.09
N GLU A 122 -18.34 21.50 -0.78
CA GLU A 122 -16.98 21.90 -0.44
C GLU A 122 -16.30 22.49 -1.68
N SER A 123 -15.33 23.37 -1.47
CA SER A 123 -14.52 23.91 -2.55
C SER A 123 -13.07 24.13 -2.10
N ILE A 124 -12.16 24.09 -3.06
CA ILE A 124 -10.73 24.32 -2.86
C ILE A 124 -10.18 25.17 -4.00
N ASN A 125 -9.26 26.07 -3.67
CA ASN A 125 -8.57 26.87 -4.67
C ASN A 125 -7.66 25.98 -5.55
N PRO A 126 -7.66 26.14 -6.89
CA PRO A 126 -6.83 25.35 -7.79
C PRO A 126 -5.34 25.37 -7.45
N LYS A 127 -4.77 26.54 -7.12
CA LYS A 127 -3.37 26.68 -6.71
C LYS A 127 -3.08 25.94 -5.40
N GLU A 128 -3.97 26.05 -4.43
CA GLU A 128 -3.85 25.32 -3.15
C GLU A 128 -3.85 23.80 -3.39
N LEU A 129 -4.72 23.30 -4.27
CA LEU A 129 -4.75 21.88 -4.62
C LEU A 129 -3.50 21.47 -5.43
N ARG A 130 -3.03 22.31 -6.35
CA ARG A 130 -1.80 22.09 -7.12
C ARG A 130 -0.57 21.96 -6.23
N LEU A 131 -0.48 22.76 -5.17
CA LEU A 131 0.57 22.70 -4.15
C LEU A 131 0.55 21.40 -3.35
N LYS A 132 -0.61 20.76 -3.19
CA LYS A 132 -0.74 19.46 -2.51
C LYS A 132 -0.25 18.27 -3.34
N CYS A 133 0.26 18.48 -4.56
CA CYS A 133 0.75 17.40 -5.40
C CYS A 133 1.90 16.63 -4.70
N ARG A 134 1.83 15.30 -4.73
CA ARG A 134 2.80 14.38 -4.12
C ARG A 134 3.59 13.55 -5.14
N CYS A 135 3.62 13.98 -6.40
CA CYS A 135 4.41 13.29 -7.42
C CYS A 135 5.92 13.48 -7.18
N ALA A 136 6.74 12.66 -7.84
CA ALA A 136 8.21 12.70 -7.74
C ALA A 136 8.83 14.05 -8.15
N ALA A 137 8.12 14.85 -8.96
CA ALA A 137 8.58 16.20 -9.33
C ALA A 137 8.24 17.26 -8.27
N CYS A 138 7.25 17.01 -7.41
CA CYS A 138 6.79 17.97 -6.39
C CYS A 138 7.30 17.63 -4.99
N VAL A 139 7.69 16.38 -4.74
CA VAL A 139 8.15 15.88 -3.43
C VAL A 139 9.41 15.03 -3.60
N GLU A 140 10.39 15.26 -2.74
CA GLU A 140 11.61 14.47 -2.71
C GLU A 140 11.32 13.06 -2.20
N GLU A 141 11.61 12.05 -3.01
CA GLU A 141 11.22 10.65 -2.75
C GLU A 141 11.78 10.11 -1.43
N MET A 142 13.00 10.49 -1.06
CA MET A 142 13.66 9.97 0.14
C MET A 142 13.17 10.66 1.41
N THR A 143 13.19 12.00 1.45
CA THR A 143 12.84 12.75 2.67
C THR A 143 11.35 13.03 2.81
N GLY A 144 10.59 13.01 1.71
CA GLY A 144 9.20 13.46 1.69
C GLY A 144 9.04 14.99 1.74
N ARG A 145 10.14 15.75 1.59
CA ARG A 145 10.10 17.21 1.59
C ARG A 145 9.43 17.73 0.31
N GLN A 146 8.53 18.70 0.46
CA GLN A 146 7.96 19.42 -0.68
C GLN A 146 9.06 20.21 -1.40
N ILE A 147 9.24 19.93 -2.69
CA ILE A 147 10.18 20.61 -3.58
C ILE A 147 9.51 21.82 -4.22
N VAL A 148 8.26 21.64 -4.67
CA VAL A 148 7.50 22.72 -5.30
C VAL A 148 7.14 23.77 -4.26
N ARG A 149 7.36 25.04 -4.62
CA ARG A 149 7.03 26.19 -3.80
C ARG A 149 5.85 26.94 -4.39
N GLU A 150 5.30 27.84 -3.60
CA GLU A 150 4.13 28.63 -4.00
C GLU A 150 4.44 29.53 -5.20
N GLU A 151 5.64 30.10 -5.26
CA GLU A 151 6.12 30.92 -6.37
C GLU A 151 6.34 30.14 -7.67
N ASP A 152 6.49 28.81 -7.59
CA ASP A 152 6.72 27.97 -8.77
C ASP A 152 5.38 27.65 -9.51
N ILE A 153 4.24 28.04 -8.94
CA ILE A 153 2.90 27.79 -9.47
C ILE A 153 2.19 29.13 -9.73
N SER A 154 1.67 29.31 -10.95
CA SER A 154 0.90 30.49 -11.33
C SER A 154 -0.40 30.62 -10.52
N ASP A 155 -0.79 31.85 -10.20
CA ASP A 155 -2.09 32.16 -9.57
C ASP A 155 -3.29 31.83 -10.47
N ASP A 156 -3.06 31.79 -11.79
CA ASP A 156 -4.06 31.44 -12.80
C ASP A 156 -4.04 29.94 -13.16
N VAL A 157 -3.32 29.11 -12.38
CA VAL A 157 -3.29 27.66 -12.60
C VAL A 157 -4.70 27.10 -12.44
N LYS A 158 -5.13 26.30 -13.40
CA LYS A 158 -6.46 25.68 -13.38
C LYS A 158 -6.43 24.27 -13.94
N PRO A 159 -7.32 23.38 -13.46
CA PRO A 159 -7.44 22.05 -14.02
C PRO A 159 -8.00 22.13 -15.44
N THR A 160 -7.36 21.43 -16.38
CA THR A 160 -7.81 21.30 -17.77
C THR A 160 -8.58 20.01 -18.01
N LEU A 161 -8.30 18.96 -17.21
CA LEU A 161 -9.01 17.69 -17.24
C LEU A 161 -9.08 17.13 -15.81
N ILE A 162 -10.26 16.64 -15.43
CA ILE A 162 -10.49 15.97 -14.15
C ILE A 162 -11.02 14.57 -14.47
N THR A 163 -10.29 13.54 -14.03
CA THR A 163 -10.63 12.13 -14.28
C THR A 163 -10.68 11.37 -12.97
N GLY A 164 -11.86 10.86 -12.60
CA GLY A 164 -11.99 10.00 -11.42
C GLY A 164 -11.25 8.67 -11.61
N LEU A 165 -10.49 8.23 -10.60
CA LEU A 165 -9.73 6.98 -10.61
C LEU A 165 -10.25 6.05 -9.51
N GLY A 166 -11.17 5.19 -9.92
CA GLY A 166 -11.93 4.36 -9.00
C GLY A 166 -12.64 5.21 -7.95
N ASN A 167 -12.62 4.74 -6.70
CA ASN A 167 -13.36 5.37 -5.60
C ASN A 167 -12.44 5.98 -4.53
N TYR A 168 -11.14 6.08 -4.81
CA TYR A 168 -10.15 6.53 -3.84
C TYR A 168 -9.42 7.81 -4.25
N ALA A 169 -9.36 8.14 -5.54
CA ALA A 169 -8.57 9.25 -6.05
C ALA A 169 -9.14 9.89 -7.31
N VAL A 170 -8.60 11.04 -7.66
CA VAL A 170 -8.84 11.78 -8.89
C VAL A 170 -7.51 12.16 -9.54
N ALA A 171 -7.40 11.97 -10.85
CA ALA A 171 -6.32 12.53 -11.66
C ALA A 171 -6.74 13.89 -12.20
N MET A 172 -5.79 14.84 -12.19
CA MET A 172 -5.97 16.17 -12.73
C MET A 172 -4.83 16.53 -13.65
N ASP A 173 -5.18 16.98 -14.86
CA ASP A 173 -4.25 17.70 -15.73
C ASP A 173 -4.40 19.19 -15.46
N TRP A 174 -3.29 19.91 -15.46
CA TRP A 174 -3.22 21.32 -15.12
C TRP A 174 -2.80 22.18 -16.32
N SER A 175 -3.18 23.45 -16.30
CA SER A 175 -2.81 24.44 -17.32
C SER A 175 -1.30 24.71 -17.41
N ASP A 176 -0.53 24.41 -16.36
CA ASP A 176 0.93 24.44 -16.35
C ASP A 176 1.58 23.21 -17.02
N GLY A 177 0.76 22.31 -17.58
CA GLY A 177 1.17 21.06 -18.21
C GLY A 177 1.42 19.91 -17.23
N HIS A 178 1.24 20.14 -15.92
CA HIS A 178 1.47 19.12 -14.91
C HIS A 178 0.33 18.11 -14.84
N LYS A 179 0.66 16.89 -14.41
CA LYS A 179 -0.32 15.82 -14.15
C LYS A 179 -0.20 15.39 -12.70
N SER A 180 -1.30 15.49 -11.97
CA SER A 180 -1.36 15.16 -10.55
C SER A 180 -2.36 14.05 -10.30
N LEU A 181 -2.09 13.27 -9.25
CA LEU A 181 -3.02 12.28 -8.69
C LEU A 181 -3.28 12.64 -7.24
N TYR A 182 -4.55 12.82 -6.88
CA TYR A 182 -4.97 13.21 -5.55
C TYR A 182 -5.90 12.16 -4.96
N PRO A 183 -5.52 11.53 -3.84
CA PRO A 183 -6.46 10.75 -3.06
C PRO A 183 -7.56 11.66 -2.50
N TYR A 184 -8.82 11.25 -2.54
CA TYR A 184 -9.92 12.06 -2.02
C TYR A 184 -9.71 12.43 -0.54
N SER A 185 -9.15 11.50 0.25
CA SER A 185 -8.81 11.72 1.65
C SER A 185 -7.80 12.83 1.92
N SER A 186 -7.09 13.31 0.88
CA SER A 186 -6.09 14.37 1.04
C SER A 186 -6.66 15.79 0.96
N PHE A 187 -7.85 15.97 0.38
CA PHE A 187 -8.43 17.31 0.18
C PHE A 187 -9.96 17.39 0.33
N VAL A 188 -10.69 16.28 0.31
CA VAL A 188 -12.14 16.23 0.55
C VAL A 188 -12.38 15.94 2.04
N LYS A 189 -12.99 16.87 2.77
CA LYS A 189 -13.15 16.76 4.24
C LYS A 189 -14.23 15.75 4.61
N SER A 190 -15.30 15.68 3.83
CA SER A 190 -16.38 14.69 4.00
C SER A 190 -15.97 13.26 3.64
N PHE A 191 -14.83 13.07 2.97
CA PHE A 191 -14.41 11.75 2.53
C PHE A 191 -13.82 10.92 3.67
N GLN A 192 -14.55 9.90 4.09
CA GLN A 192 -14.09 8.94 5.09
C GLN A 192 -13.32 7.81 4.43
N ASN A 193 -11.99 7.88 4.50
CA ASN A 193 -11.18 6.71 4.17
C ASN A 193 -11.32 5.68 5.29
N THR A 194 -11.57 4.42 4.94
CA THR A 194 -11.65 3.36 5.94
C THR A 194 -10.26 3.19 6.53
N LYS A 195 -10.05 3.58 7.79
CA LYS A 195 -8.76 3.42 8.45
C LYS A 195 -8.32 1.94 8.36
N PRO A 196 -7.07 1.66 7.95
CA PRO A 196 -6.54 0.31 8.08
C PRO A 196 -6.61 -0.13 9.54
N ARG A 197 -6.82 -1.43 9.79
CA ARG A 197 -6.57 -1.98 11.11
C ARG A 197 -5.08 -1.78 11.44
N PRO A 198 -4.71 -1.53 12.71
CA PRO A 198 -3.31 -1.62 13.12
C PRO A 198 -2.75 -2.99 12.73
N ASN A 199 -1.48 -3.01 12.34
CA ASN A 199 -0.79 -4.23 11.92
C ASN A 199 -0.79 -5.24 13.08
N ILE A 200 -0.89 -6.54 12.78
CA ILE A 200 -0.70 -7.62 13.78
C ILE A 200 0.66 -7.48 14.51
N GLU A 201 1.67 -6.91 13.83
CA GLU A 201 2.98 -6.59 14.45
C GLU A 201 2.92 -5.45 15.49
N GLU A 202 1.97 -4.51 15.41
CA GLU A 202 1.81 -3.43 16.41
C GLU A 202 1.11 -3.92 17.68
N GLU A 203 0.25 -4.96 17.60
CA GLU A 203 -0.33 -5.61 18.79
C GLU A 203 0.72 -6.41 19.57
N ALA A 204 1.72 -6.99 18.89
CA ALA A 204 2.80 -7.74 19.53
C ALA A 204 3.85 -6.85 20.24
N VAL A 205 3.82 -5.53 20.04
CA VAL A 205 4.71 -4.56 20.72
C VAL A 205 4.03 -3.91 21.94
N LEU A 206 2.73 -4.15 22.14
CA LEU A 206 1.92 -3.63 23.24
C LEU A 206 1.49 -4.71 24.26
N GLN A 207 2.08 -5.90 24.20
CA GLN A 207 1.96 -6.97 25.20
C GLN A 207 3.35 -7.40 25.68
#